data_AF-A0A3S9BAA5-F1
#
_entry.id   AF-A0A3S9BAA5-F1
#
_cell.length_a   1.000
_cell.length_b   1.000
_cell.length_c   1.000
_cell.angle_alpha   90.00
_cell.angle_beta   90.00
_cell.angle_gamma   90.00
#
_symmetry.space_group_name_H-M   'P 1'
#
loop_
_entity.id
_entity.type
_entity.pdbx_description
1 polymer ?
#
loop_
_entity_poly.entity_id
_entity_poly.type
_entity_poly.pdbx_seq_one_letter_code
_entity_poly.pdbx_strand_id
1 'polypeptide(L)'
;MLLESDARPRETLTFRLFNIFQRLVAIGALVSALHYWALLSGLYGGELWRFDLMPIHWRVAATALAVLFPVAAVGLWMPVSWGPVIWFCAAATEIAMHLGFPSLFGQNLVVAALHILVIAIYAALRGVLYVEKLRSRRPVRVDSL
;
A
#
# COMPACT_ATOMS: atom_id res chain seq x y z
N MET A 1 23.29 -23.85 -32.43
CA MET A 1 23.10 -22.83 -31.39
C MET A 1 22.25 -21.72 -32.00
N LEU A 2 20.94 -21.99 -32.15
CA LEU A 2 19.99 -21.01 -32.67
C LEU A 2 19.72 -20.03 -31.53
N LEU A 3 19.86 -18.74 -31.82
CA LEU A 3 19.45 -17.67 -30.93
C LEU A 3 17.95 -17.84 -30.71
N GLU A 4 17.56 -18.47 -29.61
CA GLU A 4 16.29 -18.17 -28.96
C GLU A 4 16.35 -16.67 -28.70
N SER A 5 15.76 -15.89 -29.62
CA SER A 5 15.48 -14.50 -29.33
C SER A 5 14.56 -14.57 -28.12
N ASP A 6 15.11 -14.22 -26.97
CA ASP A 6 14.39 -13.94 -25.73
C ASP A 6 13.48 -12.74 -26.04
N ALA A 7 12.44 -12.99 -26.83
CA ALA A 7 11.34 -12.10 -27.09
C ALA A 7 10.55 -12.07 -25.79
N ARG A 8 11.15 -11.49 -24.74
CA ARG A 8 10.43 -11.12 -23.54
C ARG A 8 9.23 -10.35 -24.04
N PRO A 9 8.00 -10.80 -23.72
CA PRO A 9 6.81 -10.00 -23.99
C PRO A 9 7.12 -8.60 -23.50
N ARG A 10 7.07 -7.59 -24.38
CA ARG A 10 7.37 -6.21 -23.99
C ARG A 10 6.51 -5.89 -22.78
N GLU A 11 7.14 -5.68 -21.63
CA GLU A 11 6.42 -5.32 -20.41
C GLU A 11 5.54 -4.12 -20.73
N THR A 12 4.22 -4.24 -20.52
CA THR A 12 3.33 -3.11 -20.78
C THR A 12 3.74 -1.93 -19.92
N LEU A 13 3.65 -0.71 -20.44
CA LEU A 13 3.89 0.51 -19.66
C LEU A 13 3.12 0.49 -18.34
N THR A 14 1.87 0.02 -18.37
CA THR A 14 1.01 -0.17 -17.19
C THR A 14 1.66 -1.06 -16.12
N PHE A 15 2.30 -2.16 -16.51
CA PHE A 15 2.98 -3.06 -15.57
C PHE A 15 4.18 -2.38 -14.90
N ARG A 16 4.99 -1.64 -15.68
CA ARG A 16 6.11 -0.86 -15.13
C ARG A 16 5.65 0.23 -14.17
N LEU A 17 4.61 0.98 -14.55
CA LEU A 17 4.01 2.00 -13.70
C LEU A 17 3.44 1.40 -12.41
N PHE A 18 2.77 0.25 -12.49
CA PHE A 18 2.26 -0.46 -11.32
C PHE A 18 3.39 -0.89 -10.38
N ASN A 19 4.49 -1.43 -10.92
CA ASN A 19 5.64 -1.82 -10.10
C ASN A 19 6.29 -0.61 -9.39
N ILE A 20 6.52 0.49 -10.12
CA ILE A 20 7.07 1.73 -9.54
C ILE A 20 6.12 2.27 -8.46
N PHE A 21 4.81 2.28 -8.74
CA PHE A 21 3.80 2.68 -7.79
C PHE A 21 3.88 1.85 -6.50
N GLN A 22 3.99 0.51 -6.59
CA GLN A 22 4.15 -0.33 -5.40
C GLN A 22 5.41 0.00 -4.60
N ARG A 23 6.53 0.39 -5.25
CA ARG A 23 7.76 0.83 -4.55
C ARG A 23 7.54 2.13 -3.80
N LEU A 24 6.82 3.08 -4.39
CA LEU A 24 6.49 4.33 -3.73
C LEU A 24 5.59 4.09 -2.51
N VAL A 25 4.59 3.22 -2.64
CA VAL A 25 3.72 2.84 -1.51
C VAL A 25 4.50 2.09 -0.42
N ALA A 26 5.45 1.23 -0.80
CA ALA A 26 6.33 0.55 0.14
C ALA A 26 7.19 1.53 0.95
N ILE A 27 7.75 2.56 0.29
CA ILE A 27 8.49 3.64 0.97
C ILE A 27 7.56 4.42 1.90
N GLY A 28 6.35 4.76 1.46
CA GLY A 28 5.35 5.40 2.31
C GLY A 28 5.02 4.57 3.55
N ALA A 29 4.80 3.27 3.38
CA ALA A 29 4.57 2.34 4.49
C ALA A 29 5.78 2.27 5.44
N LEU A 30 7.01 2.29 4.93
CA LEU A 30 8.21 2.34 5.76
C LEU A 30 8.28 3.65 6.57
N VAL A 31 7.97 4.79 5.96
CA VAL A 31 7.90 6.07 6.67
C VAL A 31 6.84 6.04 7.77
N SER A 32 5.65 5.49 7.49
CA SER A 32 4.62 5.29 8.51
C SER A 32 5.09 4.36 9.63
N ALA A 33 5.78 3.26 9.31
CA ALA A 33 6.36 2.36 10.31
C ALA A 33 7.31 3.11 11.26
N LEU A 34 8.23 3.89 10.69
CA LEU A 34 9.16 4.73 11.47
C LEU A 34 8.41 5.75 12.33
N HIS A 35 7.35 6.36 11.80
CA HIS A 35 6.51 7.27 12.57
C HIS A 35 5.86 6.59 13.78
N TYR A 36 5.23 5.43 13.59
CA TYR A 36 4.60 4.69 14.70
C TYR A 36 5.63 4.13 15.70
N TRP A 37 6.82 3.73 15.27
CA TRP A 37 7.91 3.40 16.19
C TRP A 37 8.38 4.61 16.99
N ALA A 38 8.48 5.79 16.37
CA ALA A 38 8.81 7.03 17.08
C ALA A 38 7.74 7.41 18.11
N LEU A 39 6.45 7.25 17.76
CA LEU A 39 5.32 7.43 18.70
C LEU A 39 5.41 6.48 19.89
N LEU A 40 5.72 5.21 19.67
CA LEU A 40 5.74 4.23 20.75
C LEU A 40 6.97 4.39 21.68
N SER A 41 8.10 4.85 21.14
CA SER A 41 9.39 4.85 21.83
C SER A 41 9.66 6.04 22.75
N GLY A 42 8.92 7.15 22.67
CA GLY A 42 9.22 8.31 23.51
C GLY A 42 10.16 9.33 22.89
N LEU A 43 10.47 9.27 21.59
CA LEU A 43 11.53 10.10 20.99
C LEU A 43 11.26 11.61 21.09
N TYR A 44 9.99 11.99 21.13
CA TYR A 44 9.56 13.39 21.24
C TYR A 44 8.77 13.61 22.53
N GLY A 45 8.68 14.88 22.97
CA GLY A 45 7.86 15.25 24.12
C GLY A 45 6.35 15.24 23.80
N GLY A 46 5.53 14.87 24.78
CA GLY A 46 4.07 14.91 24.70
C GLY A 46 3.42 13.56 25.01
N GLU A 47 2.14 13.60 25.42
CA GLU A 47 1.41 12.40 25.86
C GLU A 47 1.25 11.34 24.77
N LEU A 48 1.14 11.77 23.50
CA LEU A 48 1.02 10.85 22.35
C LEU A 48 2.35 10.28 21.87
N TRP A 49 3.50 10.77 22.35
CA TRP A 49 4.80 10.33 21.86
C TRP A 49 5.46 9.27 22.73
N ARG A 50 4.76 8.73 23.74
CA ARG A 50 5.25 7.67 24.62
C ARG A 50 4.13 6.67 24.94
N PHE A 51 4.37 5.37 24.73
CA PHE A 51 3.35 4.32 24.85
C PHE A 51 2.57 4.31 26.17
N ASP A 52 3.25 4.51 27.30
CA ASP A 52 2.67 4.49 28.63
C ASP A 52 1.80 5.73 28.93
N LEU A 53 2.09 6.86 28.28
CA LEU A 53 1.33 8.10 28.41
C LEU A 53 0.11 8.16 27.48
N MET A 54 0.15 7.45 26.36
CA MET A 54 -0.94 7.46 25.38
C MET A 54 -2.27 7.01 26.00
N PRO A 55 -3.41 7.54 25.55
CA PRO A 55 -4.71 6.93 25.80
C PRO A 55 -4.78 5.49 25.27
N ILE A 56 -5.62 4.64 25.88
CA ILE A 56 -5.71 3.21 25.53
C ILE A 56 -6.04 2.96 24.04
N HIS A 57 -6.90 3.77 23.45
CA HIS A 57 -7.26 3.65 22.03
C HIS A 57 -6.05 3.90 21.10
N TRP A 58 -5.19 4.86 21.46
CA TRP A 58 -3.94 5.12 20.75
C TRP A 58 -2.93 4.00 20.92
N ARG A 59 -2.80 3.42 22.13
CA ARG A 59 -1.92 2.27 22.36
C ARG A 59 -2.27 1.08 21.46
N VAL A 60 -3.55 0.74 21.39
CA VAL A 60 -4.03 -0.38 20.56
C VAL A 60 -3.78 -0.10 19.08
N ALA A 61 -4.16 1.09 18.59
CA ALA A 61 -3.98 1.43 17.18
C ALA A 61 -2.50 1.55 16.78
N ALA A 62 -1.70 2.29 17.55
CA ALA A 62 -0.29 2.54 17.25
C ALA A 62 0.54 1.24 17.29
N THR A 63 0.28 0.33 18.24
CA THR A 63 0.98 -0.97 18.28
C THR A 63 0.62 -1.86 17.09
N ALA A 64 -0.66 -1.92 16.71
CA ALA A 64 -1.08 -2.66 15.52
C ALA A 64 -0.45 -2.09 14.24
N LEU A 65 -0.51 -0.77 14.07
CA LEU A 65 0.04 -0.08 12.90
C LEU A 65 1.57 -0.17 12.82
N ALA A 66 2.26 -0.15 13.97
CA ALA A 66 3.70 -0.38 14.07
C ALA A 66 4.16 -1.77 13.61
N VAL A 67 3.24 -2.74 13.52
CA VAL A 67 3.50 -4.07 12.93
C VAL A 67 3.02 -4.14 11.48
N LEU A 68 1.82 -3.62 11.20
CA LEU A 68 1.22 -3.68 9.86
C LEU A 68 2.06 -2.95 8.81
N PHE A 69 2.53 -1.73 9.11
CA PHE A 69 3.29 -0.91 8.16
C PHE A 69 4.64 -1.50 7.73
N PRO A 70 5.52 -1.99 8.62
CA PRO A 70 6.78 -2.60 8.17
C PRO A 70 6.54 -3.90 7.40
N VAL A 71 5.54 -4.71 7.80
CA VAL A 71 5.15 -5.91 7.05
C VAL A 71 4.68 -5.50 5.65
N ALA A 72 3.74 -4.56 5.55
CA ALA A 72 3.26 -4.00 4.29
C ALA A 72 4.41 -3.48 3.41
N ALA A 73 5.35 -2.73 3.98
CA ALA A 73 6.51 -2.19 3.27
C ALA A 73 7.34 -3.30 2.61
N VAL A 74 7.69 -4.35 3.36
CA VAL A 74 8.44 -5.50 2.83
C VAL A 74 7.63 -6.23 1.76
N GLY A 75 6.33 -6.45 2.00
CA GLY A 75 5.47 -7.17 1.07
C GLY A 75 5.30 -6.46 -0.27
N LEU A 76 5.16 -5.13 -0.23
CA LEU A 76 5.07 -4.28 -1.40
C LEU A 76 6.43 -4.12 -2.11
N TRP A 77 7.55 -4.19 -1.38
CA TRP A 77 8.90 -4.15 -1.96
C TRP A 77 9.31 -5.46 -2.64
N MET A 78 8.89 -6.61 -2.10
CA MET A 78 9.22 -7.95 -2.62
C MET A 78 8.14 -8.55 -3.53
N PRO A 79 7.49 -7.72 -4.34
CA PRO A 79 6.12 -7.84 -4.89
C PRO A 79 5.38 -9.15 -4.58
N VAL A 80 5.16 -9.44 -3.29
CA VAL A 80 4.42 -10.61 -2.84
C VAL A 80 2.93 -10.28 -2.72
N SER A 81 2.07 -11.26 -2.97
CA SER A 81 0.61 -11.06 -3.07
C SER A 81 -0.03 -10.52 -1.78
N TRP A 82 0.56 -10.80 -0.62
CA TRP A 82 0.05 -10.32 0.67
C TRP A 82 0.37 -8.85 0.95
N GLY A 83 1.38 -8.26 0.30
CA GLY A 83 1.80 -6.87 0.54
C GLY A 83 0.67 -5.84 0.43
N PRO A 84 -0.05 -5.79 -0.71
CA PRO A 84 -1.21 -4.92 -0.87
C PRO A 84 -2.28 -5.15 0.19
N VAL A 85 -2.59 -6.41 0.54
CA VAL A 85 -3.64 -6.75 1.51
C VAL A 85 -3.32 -6.16 2.87
N ILE A 86 -2.09 -6.37 3.37
CA ILE A 86 -1.66 -5.83 4.66
C ILE A 86 -1.62 -4.30 4.64
N TRP A 87 -1.15 -3.70 3.54
CA TRP A 87 -1.19 -2.25 3.36
C TRP A 87 -2.62 -1.70 3.42
N PHE A 88 -3.58 -2.34 2.75
CA PHE A 88 -5.00 -1.94 2.79
C PHE A 88 -5.57 -2.01 4.20
N CYS A 89 -5.22 -3.03 4.99
CA CYS A 89 -5.63 -3.09 6.41
C CYS A 89 -5.09 -1.91 7.22
N ALA A 90 -3.81 -1.54 7.02
CA ALA A 90 -3.20 -0.40 7.68
C ALA A 90 -3.85 0.94 7.25
N ALA A 91 -4.02 1.13 5.94
CA ALA A 91 -4.67 2.31 5.36
C ALA A 91 -6.12 2.46 5.83
N ALA A 92 -6.90 1.38 5.83
CA ALA A 92 -8.28 1.39 6.31
C ALA A 92 -8.36 1.75 7.81
N THR A 93 -7.40 1.27 8.60
CA THR A 93 -7.30 1.62 10.02
C THR A 93 -7.04 3.12 10.20
N GLU A 94 -6.05 3.71 9.51
CA GLU A 94 -5.77 5.15 9.60
C GLU A 94 -6.92 6.02 9.06
N ILE A 95 -7.58 5.60 7.98
CA ILE A 95 -8.81 6.26 7.49
C ILE A 95 -9.90 6.23 8.55
N ALA A 96 -10.16 5.05 9.15
CA ALA A 96 -11.17 4.91 10.18
C ALA A 96 -10.86 5.75 11.42
N MET A 97 -9.59 5.81 11.84
CA MET A 97 -9.14 6.67 12.95
C MET A 97 -9.50 8.13 12.70
N HIS A 98 -9.11 8.68 11.55
CA HIS A 98 -9.17 10.13 11.31
C HIS A 98 -10.48 10.63 10.70
N LEU A 99 -11.25 9.79 10.00
CA LEU A 99 -12.55 10.16 9.44
C LEU A 99 -13.73 9.52 10.20
N GLY A 100 -13.56 8.30 10.71
CA GLY A 100 -14.62 7.58 11.42
C GLY A 100 -14.70 7.93 12.91
N PHE A 101 -13.53 8.07 13.56
CA PHE A 101 -13.43 8.33 15.00
C PHE A 101 -12.57 9.57 15.34
N PRO A 102 -12.79 10.74 14.71
CA PRO A 102 -11.95 11.92 14.89
C PRO A 102 -11.96 12.47 16.32
N SER A 103 -13.01 12.21 17.11
CA SER A 103 -13.07 12.60 18.52
C SER A 103 -12.10 11.81 19.42
N LEU A 104 -11.67 10.62 18.98
CA LEU A 104 -10.72 9.77 19.70
C LEU A 104 -9.29 9.98 19.18
N PHE A 105 -9.10 9.99 17.86
CA PHE A 105 -7.77 10.02 17.24
C PHE A 105 -7.34 11.38 16.71
N GLY A 106 -8.18 12.40 16.85
CA GLY A 106 -7.97 13.68 16.20
C GLY A 106 -8.21 13.61 14.70
N GLN A 107 -8.61 14.75 14.14
CA GLN A 107 -8.86 14.85 12.70
C GLN A 107 -7.54 15.08 11.95
N ASN A 108 -7.23 14.18 11.01
CA ASN A 108 -6.11 14.35 10.08
C ASN A 108 -6.57 14.03 8.65
N LEU A 109 -7.17 15.04 8.00
CA LEU A 109 -7.70 14.90 6.64
C LEU A 109 -6.62 14.60 5.62
N VAL A 110 -5.38 15.07 5.86
CA VAL A 110 -4.27 14.88 4.92
C VAL A 110 -3.91 13.40 4.83
N VAL A 111 -3.73 12.72 5.97
CA VAL A 111 -3.42 11.28 6.00
C VAL A 111 -4.54 10.46 5.37
N ALA A 112 -5.79 10.74 5.73
CA ALA A 112 -6.92 10.02 5.16
C ALA A 112 -7.05 10.24 3.64
N ALA A 113 -6.91 11.47 3.16
CA ALA A 113 -6.98 11.80 1.74
C ALA A 113 -5.85 11.13 0.93
N LEU A 114 -4.63 11.07 1.48
CA LEU A 114 -3.51 10.38 0.86
C LEU A 114 -3.80 8.88 0.69
N HIS A 115 -4.31 8.20 1.72
CA HIS A 115 -4.70 6.79 1.59
C HIS A 115 -5.80 6.59 0.56
N ILE A 116 -6.87 7.39 0.59
CA ILE A 116 -7.96 7.32 -0.39
C ILE A 116 -7.42 7.50 -1.82
N LEU A 117 -6.53 8.46 -2.03
CA LEU A 117 -5.89 8.70 -3.32
C LEU A 117 -5.05 7.49 -3.78
N VAL A 118 -4.21 6.95 -2.91
CA VAL A 118 -3.37 5.77 -3.23
C VAL A 118 -4.25 4.56 -3.53
N ILE A 119 -5.34 4.34 -2.78
CA ILE A 119 -6.33 3.29 -3.03
C ILE A 119 -6.96 3.45 -4.43
N ALA A 120 -7.36 4.67 -4.78
CA ALA A 120 -7.95 4.96 -6.09
C ALA A 120 -6.96 4.68 -7.24
N ILE A 121 -5.70 5.11 -7.10
CA ILE A 121 -4.65 4.84 -8.09
C ILE A 121 -4.37 3.34 -8.20
N TYR A 122 -4.28 2.63 -7.07
CA TYR A 122 -4.10 1.18 -7.05
C TYR A 122 -5.23 0.48 -7.83
N ALA A 123 -6.48 0.81 -7.53
CA ALA A 123 -7.66 0.22 -8.17
C ALA A 123 -7.68 0.49 -9.68
N ALA A 124 -7.35 1.71 -10.10
CA ALA A 124 -7.26 2.09 -11.52
C ALA A 124 -6.18 1.27 -12.25
N LEU A 125 -4.94 1.26 -11.74
CA LEU A 125 -3.85 0.49 -12.36
C LEU A 125 -4.14 -1.00 -12.39
N ARG A 126 -4.69 -1.55 -11.31
CA ARG A 126 -5.08 -2.97 -11.23
C ARG A 126 -6.18 -3.31 -12.22
N GLY A 127 -7.16 -2.43 -12.40
CA GLY A 127 -8.24 -2.56 -13.37
C GLY A 127 -7.72 -2.59 -14.82
N VAL A 128 -6.81 -1.67 -15.16
CA VAL A 128 -6.19 -1.63 -16.50
C VAL A 128 -5.41 -2.92 -16.77
N LEU A 129 -4.58 -3.38 -15.83
CA LEU A 129 -3.84 -4.65 -15.96
C LEU A 129 -4.78 -5.86 -16.12
N TYR A 130 -5.92 -5.85 -15.43
CA TYR A 130 -6.93 -6.91 -15.58
C TYR A 130 -7.54 -6.91 -16.99
N VAL A 131 -7.90 -5.74 -17.52
CA VAL A 131 -8.43 -5.60 -18.89
C VAL A 131 -7.40 -6.00 -19.95
N GLU A 132 -6.13 -5.60 -19.81
CA GLU A 132 -5.04 -6.03 -20.69
C GLU A 132 -4.92 -7.56 -20.72
N LYS A 133 -4.92 -8.20 -19.53
CA LYS A 133 -4.87 -9.66 -19.41
C LYS A 133 -6.04 -10.35 -20.10
N LEU A 134 -7.25 -9.77 -20.03
CA LEU A 134 -8.42 -10.31 -20.73
C LEU A 134 -8.32 -10.16 -22.25
N ARG A 135 -7.78 -9.04 -22.76
CA ARG A 135 -7.61 -8.79 -24.20
C ARG A 135 -6.60 -9.76 -24.81
N SER A 136 -5.49 -10.03 -24.12
CA SER A 136 -4.45 -10.96 -24.59
C SER A 136 -4.90 -12.43 -24.62
N ARG A 137 -6.02 -12.77 -23.95
CA ARG A 137 -6.59 -14.13 -23.95
C ARG A 137 -7.59 -14.37 -25.06
N ARG A 138 -7.99 -13.35 -25.84
CA ARG A 138 -8.90 -13.55 -26.98
C ARG A 138 -8.14 -14.29 -28.08
N PRO A 139 -8.55 -15.51 -28.48
CA PRO A 139 -7.88 -16.24 -29.55
C PRO A 139 -7.94 -15.42 -30.83
N VAL A 140 -6.80 -15.30 -31.52
CA VAL A 140 -6.76 -14.76 -32.89
C VAL A 140 -7.65 -15.67 -33.72
N ARG A 141 -8.75 -15.11 -34.23
CA ARG A 141 -9.71 -15.82 -35.05
C ARG A 141 -9.02 -16.19 -36.36
N VAL A 142 -8.59 -17.45 -36.47
CA VAL A 142 -8.07 -18.08 -37.69
C VAL A 142 -9.24 -18.39 -38.62
N ASP A 143 -9.94 -17.36 -39.09
CA ASP A 143 -10.93 -17.52 -40.15
C ASP A 143 -10.27 -17.09 -41.47
N SER A 144 -10.37 -17.99 -42.47
CA SER A 144 -10.03 -17.90 -43.90
C SER A 144 -8.64 -18.38 -44.37
N LEU A 145 -8.47 -19.71 -44.43
CA LEU A 145 -7.97 -20.39 -45.64
C LEU A 145 -9.17 -20.70 -46.54
#